data_AF-A0A0S3SIQ4-F1
#
_entry.id   AF-A0A0S3SIQ4-F1
#
_cell.length_a   1.000
_cell.length_b   1.000
_cell.length_c   1.000
_cell.angle_alpha   90.00
_cell.angle_beta   90.00
_cell.angle_gamma   90.00
#
_symmetry.space_group_name_H-M   'P 1'
#
loop_
_entity.id
_entity.type
_entity.pdbx_description
1 polymer ?
#
loop_
_entity_poly.entity_id
_entity_poly.type
_entity_poly.pdbx_seq_one_letter_code
_entity_poly.pdbx_strand_id
1 'polypeptide(L)'
;MSDYLNYDIYDLDLTTVQDNNELKNLILAMSNRSMLVIEDIDCTIKLQNREEDGEAVKNGDNKITLSGLLNVIDGLWSCCGEERIFILTTNHKEKLDPALLRPGRMDMHIHLSYCNFSAFEQLAFNYLGISQHELFHQIEGLLGEVQVTPAEIAGELIKISDVREGLQDIVKFLHNKKMLQEQTV
;
A
#
# COMPACT_ATOMS: atom_id res chain seq x y z
N MET A 1 10.78 2.20 8.48
CA MET A 1 11.31 3.29 7.62
C MET A 1 11.45 4.57 8.42
N SER A 2 10.38 5.01 9.11
CA SER A 2 10.37 6.10 10.09
C SER A 2 11.55 6.06 11.08
N ASP A 3 11.77 4.93 11.74
CA ASP A 3 12.77 4.80 12.81
C ASP A 3 14.19 4.94 12.28
N TYR A 4 14.43 4.44 11.07
CA TYR A 4 15.72 4.55 10.40
C TYR A 4 16.06 6.00 10.03
N LEU A 5 15.04 6.78 9.63
CA LEU A 5 15.20 8.19 9.28
C LEU A 5 15.06 9.13 10.49
N ASN A 6 14.59 8.62 11.62
CA ASN A 6 14.20 9.38 12.81
C ASN A 6 13.11 10.42 12.51
N TYR A 7 12.01 9.97 11.90
CA TYR A 7 10.84 10.79 11.54
C TYR A 7 9.62 10.40 12.37
N ASP A 8 8.83 11.40 12.78
CA ASP A 8 7.51 11.19 13.38
C ASP A 8 6.52 10.64 12.34
N ILE A 9 5.67 9.69 12.71
CA ILE A 9 4.65 9.13 11.82
C ILE A 9 3.29 9.72 12.17
N TYR A 10 2.60 10.21 11.15
CA TYR A 10 1.21 10.63 11.20
C TYR A 10 0.40 9.75 10.27
N ASP A 11 -0.70 9.21 10.77
CA ASP A 11 -1.70 8.50 9.98
C ASP A 11 -2.93 9.40 9.82
N LEU A 12 -3.44 9.50 8.60
CA LEU A 12 -4.56 10.36 8.26
C LEU A 12 -5.65 9.60 7.51
N ASP A 13 -6.76 9.41 8.20
CA ASP A 13 -8.01 8.92 7.63
C ASP A 13 -8.79 10.07 6.97
N LEU A 14 -8.77 10.12 5.63
CA LEU A 14 -9.49 11.13 4.84
C LEU A 14 -11.00 11.11 5.04
N THR A 15 -11.59 10.03 5.57
CA THR A 15 -13.03 9.96 5.82
C THR A 15 -13.47 10.77 7.05
N THR A 16 -12.53 11.05 7.95
CA THR A 16 -12.78 11.79 9.20
C THR A 16 -12.65 13.30 9.07
N VAL A 17 -11.98 13.75 8.00
CA VAL A 17 -11.70 15.16 7.76
C VAL A 17 -12.87 15.77 6.98
N GLN A 18 -13.41 16.88 7.48
CA GLN A 18 -14.65 17.45 6.98
C GLN A 18 -14.45 18.21 5.68
N ASP A 19 -13.39 19.02 5.60
CA ASP A 19 -13.10 19.89 4.46
C ASP A 19 -11.60 20.12 4.18
N ASN A 20 -11.32 20.80 3.07
CA ASN A 20 -9.94 21.11 2.65
C ASN A 20 -9.22 22.09 3.61
N ASN A 21 -9.94 22.89 4.40
CA ASN A 21 -9.34 23.80 5.37
C ASN A 21 -8.87 23.04 6.60
N GLU A 22 -9.66 22.09 7.08
CA GLU A 22 -9.28 21.19 8.17
C GLU A 22 -8.05 20.37 7.76
N LEU A 23 -8.07 19.77 6.56
CA LEU A 23 -6.93 19.05 6.00
C LEU A 23 -5.66 19.92 5.98
N LYS A 24 -5.80 21.17 5.53
CA LYS A 24 -4.70 22.14 5.51
C LYS A 24 -4.18 22.44 6.91
N ASN A 25 -5.07 22.66 7.88
CA ASN A 25 -4.67 22.94 9.25
C ASN A 25 -3.95 21.76 9.90
N LEU A 26 -4.38 20.52 9.62
CA LEU A 26 -3.71 19.30 10.08
C LEU A 26 -2.30 19.22 9.52
N ILE A 27 -2.12 19.42 8.20
CA ILE A 27 -0.80 19.39 7.55
C ILE A 27 0.10 20.51 8.08
N LEU A 28 -0.45 21.70 8.36
CA LEU A 28 0.32 22.81 8.93
C LEU A 28 0.75 22.55 10.38
N ALA A 29 -0.07 21.85 11.16
CA ALA A 29 0.23 21.52 12.55
C ALA A 29 1.28 20.40 12.72
N MET A 30 1.61 19.66 11.66
CA MET A 30 2.65 18.62 11.70
C MET A 30 4.03 19.20 12.04
N SER A 31 4.81 18.45 12.81
CA SER A 31 6.21 18.76 13.10
C SER A 31 7.07 18.70 11.82
N ASN A 32 8.27 19.25 11.89
CA ASN A 32 9.31 18.95 10.90
C ASN A 32 9.83 17.54 11.12
N ARG A 33 10.46 16.92 10.10
CA ARG A 33 10.89 15.51 10.14
C ARG A 33 9.73 14.57 10.41
N SER A 34 8.67 14.74 9.62
CA SER A 34 7.44 13.96 9.75
C SER A 34 7.12 13.20 8.48
N MET A 35 6.52 12.04 8.63
CA MET A 35 5.98 11.21 7.57
C MET A 35 4.46 11.15 7.71
N LEU A 36 3.72 11.65 6.72
CA LEU A 36 2.27 11.51 6.64
C LEU A 36 1.94 10.29 5.78
N VAL A 37 1.18 9.35 6.35
CA VAL A 37 0.63 8.19 5.65
C VAL A 37 -0.85 8.45 5.40
N ILE A 38 -1.27 8.27 4.15
CA ILE A 38 -2.66 8.35 3.73
C ILE A 38 -3.00 7.06 3.01
N GLU A 39 -3.84 6.24 3.64
CA GLU A 39 -4.18 4.93 3.11
C GLU A 39 -5.38 4.96 2.14
N ASP A 40 -5.40 4.03 1.18
CA ASP A 40 -6.53 3.73 0.30
C ASP A 40 -7.16 4.95 -0.39
N ILE A 41 -6.34 5.82 -0.98
CA ILE A 41 -6.81 7.09 -1.60
C ILE A 41 -7.83 6.89 -2.73
N ASP A 42 -7.90 5.70 -3.34
CA ASP A 42 -8.89 5.37 -4.36
C ASP A 42 -10.32 5.18 -3.80
N CYS A 43 -10.46 4.86 -2.52
CA CYS A 43 -11.76 4.80 -1.86
C CYS A 43 -12.38 6.20 -1.73
N THR A 44 -11.57 7.21 -1.45
CA THR A 44 -12.00 8.62 -1.40
C THR A 44 -12.49 9.13 -2.75
N ILE A 45 -11.85 8.71 -3.86
CA ILE A 45 -12.26 9.07 -5.23
C ILE A 45 -13.63 8.46 -5.59
N LYS A 46 -13.88 7.20 -5.20
CA LYS A 46 -15.17 6.54 -5.46
C LYS A 46 -16.33 7.26 -4.79
N LEU A 47 -16.10 7.91 -3.64
CA LEU A 47 -17.10 8.71 -2.94
C LEU A 47 -17.42 10.04 -3.68
N GLN A 48 -16.51 10.55 -4.50
CA GLN A 48 -16.74 11.74 -5.34
C GLN A 48 -17.49 11.37 -6.63
N ASN A 49 -17.05 10.32 -7.33
CA ASN A 49 -17.66 9.93 -8.61
C ASN A 49 -19.11 9.43 -8.47
N ARG A 50 -19.48 8.80 -7.34
CA ARG A 50 -20.87 8.35 -7.10
C ARG A 50 -21.86 9.50 -6.88
N GLU A 51 -21.38 10.67 -6.49
CA GLU A 51 -22.21 11.87 -6.31
C GLU A 51 -22.41 12.64 -7.63
N GLU A 52 -21.64 12.35 -8.67
CA GLU A 52 -21.78 12.98 -9.99
C GLU A 52 -22.87 12.33 -10.87
N ASP A 53 -23.17 11.03 -10.67
CA ASP A 53 -24.12 10.26 -11.50
C ASP A 53 -25.58 10.22 -10.97
N GLY A 54 -25.85 10.82 -9.81
CA GLY A 54 -27.20 10.89 -9.23
C GLY A 54 -27.47 12.26 -8.62
N GLU A 55 -28.41 13.01 -9.22
CA GLU A 55 -28.91 14.32 -8.81
C GLU A 55 -27.91 15.20 -8.06
N ALA A 56 -27.31 16.15 -8.77
CA ALA A 56 -26.49 17.22 -8.23
C ALA A 56 -27.22 17.99 -7.10
N VAL A 57 -27.19 17.46 -5.88
CA VAL A 57 -27.34 18.23 -4.67
C VAL A 57 -26.06 19.05 -4.59
N LYS A 58 -26.18 20.31 -4.99
CA LYS A 58 -25.22 21.37 -4.71
C LYS A 58 -25.07 21.58 -3.20
N ASN A 59 -24.46 20.61 -2.53
CA ASN A 59 -23.81 20.74 -1.23
C ASN A 59 -22.33 20.46 -1.51
N GLY A 60 -21.64 21.31 -2.26
CA GLY A 60 -21.17 22.61 -1.78
C GLY A 60 -19.75 22.41 -1.28
N ASP A 61 -18.75 22.92 -2.02
CA ASP A 61 -17.34 23.30 -1.74
C ASP A 61 -16.54 22.72 -0.55
N ASN A 62 -17.06 21.79 0.24
CA ASN A 62 -16.54 21.36 1.53
C ASN A 62 -16.11 19.90 1.55
N LYS A 63 -16.37 19.08 0.52
CA LYS A 63 -15.89 17.69 0.54
C LYS A 63 -14.43 17.62 0.09
N ILE A 64 -13.62 16.82 0.77
CA ILE A 64 -12.21 16.64 0.42
C ILE A 64 -12.11 16.02 -0.97
N THR A 65 -11.32 16.66 -1.82
CA THR A 65 -10.95 16.14 -3.14
C THR A 65 -9.48 15.74 -3.15
N LEU A 66 -9.13 14.74 -3.96
CA LEU A 66 -7.73 14.35 -4.11
C LEU A 66 -6.89 15.49 -4.73
N SER A 67 -7.51 16.29 -5.60
CA SER A 67 -6.95 17.54 -6.11
C SER A 67 -6.78 18.58 -4.99
N GLY A 68 -7.70 18.66 -4.02
CA GLY A 68 -7.60 19.50 -2.83
C GLY A 68 -6.43 19.11 -1.94
N LEU A 69 -6.28 17.82 -1.63
CA LEU A 69 -5.12 17.27 -0.91
C LEU A 69 -3.81 17.66 -1.59
N LEU A 70 -3.71 17.47 -2.90
CA LEU A 70 -2.48 17.79 -3.62
C LEU A 70 -2.25 19.29 -3.77
N ASN A 71 -3.28 20.13 -3.86
CA ASN A 71 -3.10 21.58 -3.82
C ASN A 71 -2.52 22.05 -2.47
N VAL A 72 -2.85 21.36 -1.37
CA VAL A 72 -2.27 21.64 -0.06
C VAL A 72 -0.79 21.23 -0.01
N ILE A 73 -0.42 20.12 -0.65
CA ILE A 73 0.96 19.59 -0.70
C ILE A 73 1.86 20.36 -1.68
N ASP A 74 1.36 20.64 -2.90
CA ASP A 74 2.05 21.30 -4.02
C ASP A 74 2.17 22.83 -3.81
N GLY A 75 1.23 23.42 -3.06
CA GLY A 75 1.24 24.85 -2.76
C GLY A 75 2.40 25.26 -1.84
N LEU A 76 2.75 26.55 -1.92
CA LEU A 76 3.70 27.37 -1.12
C LEU A 76 3.86 27.07 0.40
N TRP A 77 3.13 26.12 0.96
CA TRP A 77 3.19 25.64 2.35
C TRP A 77 4.26 24.58 2.58
N SER A 78 4.74 23.92 1.52
CA SER A 78 6.01 23.17 1.55
C SER A 78 7.22 24.05 1.88
N CYS A 79 7.08 25.38 1.83
CA CYS A 79 8.12 26.33 2.25
C CYS A 79 8.12 26.63 3.76
N CYS A 80 7.10 26.21 4.52
CA CYS A 80 6.99 26.50 5.96
C CYS A 80 7.41 25.32 6.86
N GLY A 81 7.65 24.14 6.29
CA GLY A 81 8.16 22.97 7.01
C GLY A 81 9.35 22.37 6.27
N GLU A 82 10.45 22.16 6.99
CA GLU A 82 11.61 21.45 6.46
C GLU A 82 11.38 19.94 6.64
N GLU A 83 11.73 19.14 5.61
CA GLU A 83 11.87 17.68 5.72
C GLU A 83 10.56 16.90 6.03
N ARG A 84 9.55 16.99 5.15
CA ARG A 84 8.31 16.17 5.26
C ARG A 84 8.20 15.14 4.13
N ILE A 85 7.75 13.93 4.47
CA ILE A 85 7.53 12.85 3.51
C ILE A 85 6.03 12.51 3.49
N PHE A 86 5.43 12.46 2.31
CA PHE A 86 4.06 12.01 2.12
C PHE A 86 4.07 10.61 1.48
N ILE A 87 3.39 9.66 2.11
CA ILE A 87 3.20 8.30 1.61
C ILE A 87 1.71 8.11 1.37
N LEU A 88 1.35 7.80 0.12
CA LEU A 88 -0.02 7.46 -0.24
C LEU A 88 -0.08 6.01 -0.71
N THR A 89 -1.07 5.25 -0.24
CA THR A 89 -1.31 3.88 -0.71
C THR A 89 -2.57 3.84 -1.58
N THR A 90 -2.55 3.00 -2.61
CA THR A 90 -3.72 2.73 -3.44
C THR A 90 -3.65 1.34 -4.04
N ASN A 91 -4.80 0.70 -4.15
CA ASN A 91 -4.95 -0.55 -4.90
C ASN A 91 -5.22 -0.33 -6.39
N HIS A 92 -5.56 0.91 -6.78
CA HIS A 92 -6.06 1.25 -8.11
C HIS A 92 -5.38 2.50 -8.68
N LYS A 93 -4.09 2.41 -9.01
CA LYS A 93 -3.32 3.52 -9.58
C LYS A 93 -3.95 4.09 -10.86
N GLU A 94 -4.60 3.24 -11.65
CA GLU A 94 -5.29 3.59 -12.89
C GLU A 94 -6.51 4.50 -12.70
N LYS A 95 -7.05 4.59 -11.48
CA LYS A 95 -8.18 5.47 -11.14
C LYS A 95 -7.75 6.86 -10.70
N LEU A 96 -6.44 7.07 -10.51
CA LEU A 96 -5.89 8.37 -10.13
C LEU A 96 -5.78 9.27 -11.36
N ASP A 97 -6.09 10.56 -11.20
CA ASP A 97 -5.86 11.56 -12.25
C ASP A 97 -4.35 11.60 -12.59
N PRO A 98 -3.95 11.41 -13.87
CA PRO A 98 -2.55 11.48 -14.30
C PRO A 98 -1.84 12.79 -13.94
N ALA A 99 -2.56 13.90 -13.71
CA ALA A 99 -2.00 15.17 -13.26
C ALA A 99 -1.42 15.10 -11.84
N LEU A 100 -1.84 14.12 -11.04
CA LEU A 100 -1.37 13.89 -9.67
C LEU A 100 -0.05 13.10 -9.66
N LEU A 101 0.13 12.22 -10.65
CA LEU A 101 1.31 11.37 -10.83
C LEU A 101 2.52 12.10 -11.46
N ARG A 102 2.43 13.42 -11.60
CA ARG A 102 3.51 14.22 -12.21
C ARG A 102 4.63 14.49 -11.19
N PRO A 103 5.89 14.55 -11.64
CA PRO A 103 7.00 15.02 -10.81
C PRO A 103 6.71 16.39 -10.20
N GLY A 104 7.11 16.58 -8.94
CA GLY A 104 6.76 17.73 -8.08
C GLY A 104 5.53 17.49 -7.21
N ARG A 105 4.72 16.47 -7.49
CA ARG A 105 3.56 16.06 -6.67
C ARG A 105 3.75 14.67 -6.08
N MET A 106 3.92 13.68 -6.95
CA MET A 106 4.20 12.29 -6.58
C MET A 106 5.47 11.85 -7.33
N ASP A 107 6.62 12.03 -6.68
CA ASP A 107 7.92 11.80 -7.33
C ASP A 107 8.31 10.32 -7.39
N MET A 108 7.96 9.56 -6.34
CA MET A 108 8.37 8.17 -6.17
C MET A 108 7.16 7.24 -6.23
N HIS A 109 7.18 6.32 -7.20
CA HIS A 109 6.13 5.31 -7.36
C HIS A 109 6.68 3.91 -7.10
N ILE A 110 6.24 3.27 -6.02
CA ILE A 110 6.63 1.92 -5.64
C ILE A 110 5.46 0.98 -5.91
N HIS A 111 5.68 -0.05 -6.74
CA HIS A 111 4.70 -1.10 -6.96
C HIS A 111 4.99 -2.30 -6.04
N LEU A 112 4.09 -2.56 -5.09
CA LEU A 112 4.15 -3.73 -4.21
C LEU A 112 3.39 -4.88 -4.88
N SER A 113 4.12 -5.81 -5.49
CA SER A 113 3.57 -6.92 -6.27
C SER A 113 3.40 -8.20 -5.45
N TYR A 114 3.06 -9.29 -6.14
CA TYR A 114 3.00 -10.64 -5.58
C TYR A 114 4.35 -11.12 -5.03
N CYS A 115 4.29 -12.14 -4.17
CA CYS A 115 5.46 -12.73 -3.52
C CYS A 115 6.33 -13.42 -4.58
N ASN A 116 7.51 -12.86 -4.81
CA ASN A 116 8.56 -13.55 -5.56
C ASN A 116 9.40 -14.42 -4.62
N PHE A 117 10.32 -15.20 -5.19
CA PHE A 117 11.16 -16.09 -4.40
C PHE A 117 12.05 -15.34 -3.39
N SER A 118 12.61 -14.19 -3.75
CA SER A 118 13.42 -13.38 -2.82
C SER A 118 12.61 -12.88 -1.61
N ALA A 119 11.37 -12.47 -1.83
CA ALA A 119 10.45 -12.11 -0.75
C ALA A 119 10.10 -13.34 0.11
N PHE A 120 9.89 -14.51 -0.51
CA PHE A 120 9.69 -15.76 0.21
C PHE A 120 10.89 -16.12 1.08
N GLU A 121 12.13 -16.00 0.59
CA GLU A 121 13.35 -16.27 1.36
C GLU A 121 13.44 -15.36 2.59
N GLN A 122 13.14 -14.07 2.42
CA GLN A 122 13.08 -13.12 3.54
C GLN A 122 12.01 -13.53 4.57
N LEU A 123 10.82 -13.92 4.13
CA LEU A 123 9.77 -14.40 5.03
C LEU A 123 10.18 -15.70 5.73
N ALA A 124 10.71 -16.68 4.99
CA ALA A 124 11.17 -17.94 5.55
C ALA A 124 12.28 -17.73 6.60
N PHE A 125 13.20 -16.82 6.35
CA PHE A 125 14.23 -16.44 7.31
C PHE A 125 13.63 -15.76 8.54
N ASN A 126 12.74 -14.78 8.36
CA ASN A 126 12.17 -14.02 9.46
C ASN A 126 11.24 -14.87 10.36
N TYR A 127 10.46 -15.78 9.78
CA TYR A 127 9.50 -16.61 10.53
C TYR A 127 10.10 -17.91 11.06
N LEU A 128 10.95 -18.58 10.27
CA LEU A 128 11.45 -19.94 10.58
C LEU A 128 12.97 -19.99 10.81
N GLY A 129 13.70 -18.90 10.58
CA GLY A 129 15.16 -18.86 10.72
C GLY A 129 15.93 -19.66 9.67
N ILE A 130 15.29 -20.00 8.55
CA ILE A 130 15.91 -20.80 7.48
C ILE A 130 16.34 -19.91 6.31
N SER A 131 17.53 -20.20 5.78
CA SER A 131 18.06 -19.54 4.58
C SER A 131 18.26 -20.49 3.41
N GLN A 132 18.11 -21.80 3.64
CA GLN A 132 18.29 -22.83 2.63
C GLN A 132 17.46 -24.06 2.99
N HIS A 133 16.83 -24.67 1.99
CA HIS A 133 16.12 -25.93 2.13
C HIS A 133 16.02 -26.64 0.78
N GLU A 134 15.93 -27.97 0.79
CA GLU A 134 15.85 -28.78 -0.44
C GLU A 134 14.63 -28.42 -1.31
N LEU A 135 13.54 -27.98 -0.66
CA LEU A 135 12.29 -27.58 -1.33
C LEU A 135 12.32 -26.16 -1.90
N PHE A 136 13.35 -25.35 -1.65
CA PHE A 136 13.38 -23.95 -2.13
C PHE A 136 13.33 -23.86 -3.65
N HIS A 137 14.05 -24.73 -4.35
CA HIS A 137 14.00 -24.78 -5.81
C HIS A 137 12.60 -25.11 -6.33
N GLN A 138 11.87 -25.98 -5.64
CA GLN A 138 10.48 -26.30 -6.00
C GLN A 138 9.55 -25.12 -5.75
N ILE A 139 9.70 -24.43 -4.60
CA ILE A 139 8.91 -23.25 -4.24
C ILE A 139 9.17 -22.10 -5.22
N GLU A 140 10.43 -21.87 -5.60
CA GLU A 140 10.82 -20.88 -6.60
C GLU A 140 10.10 -21.12 -7.94
N GLY A 141 10.11 -22.37 -8.43
CA GLY A 141 9.41 -22.74 -9.65
C GLY A 141 7.90 -22.48 -9.55
N LEU A 142 7.27 -22.83 -8.43
CA LEU A 142 5.84 -22.62 -8.23
C LEU A 142 5.44 -21.15 -8.09
N LEU A 143 6.26 -20.34 -7.41
CA LEU A 143 6.04 -18.88 -7.31
C LEU A 143 6.20 -18.17 -8.66
N GLY A 144 6.94 -18.76 -9.61
CA GLY A 144 7.01 -18.28 -11.00
C GLY A 144 5.73 -18.52 -11.81
N GLU A 145 4.88 -19.46 -11.38
CA GLU A 145 3.68 -19.88 -12.10
C GLU A 145 2.38 -19.38 -11.44
N VAL A 146 2.42 -19.08 -10.14
CA VAL A 146 1.24 -18.74 -9.34
C VAL A 146 1.39 -17.35 -8.73
N GLN A 147 0.34 -16.55 -8.85
CA GLN A 147 0.26 -15.27 -8.13
C GLN A 147 -0.25 -15.48 -6.70
N VAL A 148 0.60 -15.20 -5.72
CA VAL A 148 0.31 -15.27 -4.28
C VAL A 148 0.86 -14.03 -3.58
N THR A 149 0.12 -13.46 -2.64
CA THR A 149 0.58 -12.30 -1.88
C THR A 149 1.57 -12.68 -0.77
N PRO A 150 2.52 -11.80 -0.39
CA PRO A 150 3.40 -12.04 0.76
C PRO A 150 2.63 -12.34 2.05
N ALA A 151 1.44 -11.75 2.23
CA ALA A 151 0.58 -11.98 3.38
C ALA A 151 0.01 -13.41 3.43
N GLU A 152 -0.42 -13.97 2.29
CA GLU A 152 -0.87 -15.37 2.21
C GLU A 152 0.26 -16.34 2.58
N ILE A 153 1.46 -16.12 2.03
CA ILE A 153 2.64 -16.92 2.35
C ILE A 153 2.99 -16.83 3.83
N ALA A 154 3.04 -15.62 4.39
CA ALA A 154 3.29 -15.41 5.82
C ALA A 154 2.24 -16.14 6.68
N GLY A 155 0.97 -16.11 6.28
CA GLY A 155 -0.11 -16.84 6.94
C GLY A 155 0.10 -18.35 6.98
N GLU A 156 0.64 -18.94 5.91
CA GLU A 156 1.01 -20.36 5.91
C GLU A 156 2.27 -20.64 6.73
N LEU A 157 3.29 -19.77 6.66
CA LEU A 157 4.53 -19.92 7.43
C LEU A 157 4.27 -19.90 8.95
N ILE A 158 3.33 -19.08 9.43
CA ILE A 158 2.96 -19.01 10.85
C ILE A 158 2.38 -20.32 11.38
N LYS A 159 1.74 -21.14 10.53
CA LYS A 159 1.14 -22.42 10.94
C LYS A 159 2.18 -23.52 11.12
N ILE A 160 3.40 -23.32 10.61
CA ILE A 160 4.46 -24.32 10.62
C ILE A 160 5.01 -24.46 12.04
N SER A 161 4.80 -25.64 12.62
CA SER A 161 5.34 -25.99 13.95
C SER A 161 6.68 -26.73 13.84
N ASP A 162 6.84 -27.57 12.81
CA ASP A 162 8.09 -28.26 12.48
C ASP A 162 8.59 -27.81 11.11
N VAL A 163 9.80 -27.24 11.08
CA VAL A 163 10.44 -26.72 9.87
C VAL A 163 10.64 -27.81 8.80
N ARG A 164 10.90 -29.07 9.21
CA ARG A 164 11.15 -30.17 8.26
C ARG A 164 9.90 -30.59 7.50
N GLU A 165 8.74 -30.55 8.14
CA GLU A 165 7.47 -30.94 7.52
C GLU A 165 6.73 -29.72 6.94
N GLY A 166 6.84 -28.55 7.56
CA GLY A 166 6.00 -27.40 7.24
C GLY A 166 6.24 -26.79 5.86
N LEU A 167 7.45 -26.88 5.29
CA LEU A 167 7.67 -26.41 3.92
C LEU A 167 6.96 -27.27 2.87
N GLN A 168 6.66 -28.54 3.18
CA GLN A 168 5.81 -29.35 2.30
C GLN A 168 4.39 -28.78 2.25
N ASP A 169 3.91 -28.16 3.32
CA ASP A 169 2.58 -27.54 3.34
C ASP A 169 2.54 -26.27 2.50
N ILE A 170 3.64 -25.50 2.43
CA ILE A 170 3.78 -24.40 1.47
C ILE A 170 3.71 -24.91 0.03
N VAL A 171 4.43 -25.99 -0.28
CA VAL A 171 4.40 -26.61 -1.62
C VAL A 171 2.98 -27.08 -1.98
N LYS A 172 2.29 -27.75 -1.05
CA LYS A 172 0.88 -28.16 -1.25
C LYS A 172 -0.03 -26.96 -1.47
N PHE A 173 0.12 -25.90 -0.67
CA PHE A 173 -0.65 -24.67 -0.80
C PHE A 173 -0.46 -24.02 -2.19
N LEU A 174 0.78 -23.89 -2.65
CA LEU A 174 1.09 -23.34 -3.97
C LEU A 174 0.54 -24.20 -5.10
N HIS A 175 0.65 -25.53 -5.00
CA HIS A 175 0.04 -26.44 -5.98
C HIS A 175 -1.50 -26.30 -6.02
N ASN A 176 -2.16 -26.20 -4.86
CA ASN A 176 -3.60 -25.99 -4.81
C ASN A 176 -4.01 -24.67 -5.47
N LYS A 177 -3.25 -23.59 -5.24
CA LYS A 177 -3.47 -22.30 -5.90
C LYS A 177 -3.28 -22.37 -7.41
N LYS A 178 -2.26 -23.10 -7.89
CA LYS A 178 -2.04 -23.35 -9.32
C LYS A 178 -3.26 -24.01 -9.97
N MET A 179 -3.76 -25.09 -9.37
CA MET A 179 -4.92 -25.83 -9.88
C MET A 179 -6.19 -24.96 -9.95
N LEU A 180 -6.40 -24.08 -8.98
CA LEU A 180 -7.55 -23.15 -8.96
C LEU A 180 -7.45 -22.09 -10.06
N GLN A 181 -6.24 -21.57 -10.32
CA GLN A 181 -6.03 -20.59 -11.39
C GLN A 181 -6.23 -21.20 -12.77
N GLU A 182 -5.81 -22.46 -12.99
CA GLU A 182 -6.02 -23.19 -14.26
C GLU A 182 -7.50 -23.51 -14.53
N GLN A 183 -8.35 -23.64 -13.49
CA GLN A 183 -9.78 -23.90 -13.63
C GLN A 183 -10.62 -22.63 -13.91
N THR A 184 -10.03 -21.44 -13.76
CA THR A 184 -10.73 -20.16 -13.93
C THR A 184 -10.55 -19.58 -15.35
N VAL A 185 -9.84 -20.30 -16.24
CA VAL A 185 -9.58 -19.93 -17.64
C VAL A 185 -10.55 -20.63 -18.59
#